data_AF-A0A945UUF0-F1
#
_entry.id   AF-A0A945UUF0-F1
#
_cell.length_a   1.000
_cell.length_b   1.000
_cell.length_c   1.000
_cell.angle_alpha   90.00
_cell.angle_beta   90.00
_cell.angle_gamma   90.00
#
_symmetry.space_group_name_H-M   'P 1'
#
loop_
_entity.id
_entity.type
_entity.pdbx_description
1 polymer ?
#
loop_
_entity_poly.entity_id
_entity_poly.type
_entity_poly.pdbx_seq_one_letter_code
_entity_poly.pdbx_strand_id
1 'polypeptide(L)'
;MSASAVQVAVTLRNAAPENGIWAVNPWIAVHDGSFDAFDSGSAVNAAVESAAEDGNGSMLRAWFATSQPNGKGAVIPGPIAPGRTYTQIFDLDASNLNHLYLSYFAMVIPSNDAFWANDNPSAYPIFDGAGNFIPRSFKVYGSQIWDAGTEVNDEVGANTAFLAQAAPNTGTTEGGVAAIHAGFNAAGQGGILDQMLTRFGGPLTFTGADFKQAMYPVAEITVSLVSNATSRLLNLSSRGTAGTGDDTQIVGFVVSPGGDKQVLVRAVGPSLANFGVDNPLSDPSVTIFNADGEAMGSNDNWVASEVGDAIGTVGAFALDAGSNDAAIMMTLPAGSYTAQVGIASGSSGVALVEIYEVSN
;
A
#
# COMPACT_ATOMS: atom_id res chain seq x y z
N MET A 1 -5.41 -25.15 14.76
CA MET A 1 -4.96 -24.67 13.45
C MET A 1 -3.77 -23.77 13.70
N SER A 2 -2.72 -23.85 12.90
CA SER A 2 -1.53 -23.01 13.07
C SER A 2 -1.87 -21.54 12.79
N ALA A 3 -1.52 -20.65 13.71
CA ALA A 3 -1.59 -19.20 13.53
C ALA A 3 -0.87 -18.81 12.23
N SER A 4 -1.60 -18.21 11.29
CA SER A 4 -1.03 -17.65 10.07
C SER A 4 -1.05 -16.14 10.20
N ALA A 5 0.13 -15.53 10.22
CA ALA A 5 0.23 -14.09 10.18
C ALA A 5 -0.29 -13.58 8.82
N VAL A 6 -1.22 -12.64 8.86
CA VAL A 6 -1.83 -11.99 7.72
C VAL A 6 -1.48 -10.51 7.78
N GLN A 7 -0.93 -9.99 6.69
CA GLN A 7 -0.65 -8.57 6.57
C GLN A 7 -1.92 -7.81 6.17
N VAL A 8 -2.32 -6.87 7.02
CA VAL A 8 -3.50 -6.02 6.82
C VAL A 8 -3.06 -4.58 6.68
N ALA A 9 -3.41 -3.96 5.56
CA ALA A 9 -3.21 -2.54 5.31
C ALA A 9 -4.43 -1.75 5.82
N VAL A 10 -4.19 -0.75 6.65
CA VAL A 10 -5.14 0.28 7.05
C VAL A 10 -4.70 1.58 6.40
N THR A 11 -5.44 2.03 5.40
CA THR A 11 -5.21 3.26 4.66
C THR A 11 -6.16 4.33 5.15
N LEU A 12 -5.60 5.46 5.58
CA LEU A 12 -6.33 6.64 6.01
C LEU A 12 -6.00 7.79 5.06
N ARG A 13 -7.04 8.41 4.49
CA ARG A 13 -6.96 9.64 3.73
C ARG A 13 -7.67 10.75 4.49
N ASN A 14 -7.01 11.88 4.71
CA ASN A 14 -7.72 13.10 5.11
C ASN A 14 -8.55 13.56 3.90
N ALA A 15 -9.86 13.48 4.02
CA ALA A 15 -10.80 13.73 2.94
C ALA A 15 -11.37 15.15 2.96
N ALA A 16 -10.96 15.98 3.93
CA ALA A 16 -11.33 17.38 4.01
C ALA A 16 -11.00 18.13 2.69
N PRO A 17 -11.77 19.17 2.36
CA PRO A 17 -11.47 20.01 1.20
C PRO A 17 -10.17 20.81 1.38
N GLU A 18 -9.73 21.48 0.31
CA GLU A 18 -8.65 22.46 0.40
C GLU A 18 -8.97 23.52 1.47
N ASN A 19 -7.96 23.93 2.24
CA ASN A 19 -8.12 24.78 3.43
C ASN A 19 -9.11 24.21 4.47
N GLY A 20 -9.34 22.90 4.46
CA GLY A 20 -10.13 22.19 5.46
C GLY A 20 -9.32 21.78 6.69
N ILE A 21 -9.96 21.02 7.55
CA ILE A 21 -9.35 20.46 8.78
C ILE A 21 -8.15 19.56 8.50
N TRP A 22 -7.19 19.54 9.41
CA TRP A 22 -6.08 18.58 9.41
C TRP A 22 -6.24 17.59 10.57
N ALA A 23 -5.62 16.43 10.44
CA ALA A 23 -5.62 15.40 11.46
C ALA A 23 -4.24 15.30 12.13
N VAL A 24 -4.15 15.51 13.44
CA VAL A 24 -2.86 15.49 14.17
C VAL A 24 -2.60 14.10 14.73
N ASN A 25 -1.44 13.54 14.39
CA ASN A 25 -0.95 12.24 14.84
C ASN A 25 -2.03 11.15 14.94
N PRO A 26 -2.78 10.84 13.85
CA PRO A 26 -3.86 9.87 13.93
C PRO A 26 -3.35 8.55 14.50
N TRP A 27 -4.09 8.03 15.46
CA TRP A 27 -3.85 6.74 16.07
C TRP A 27 -4.86 5.74 15.53
N ILE A 28 -4.38 4.55 15.19
CA ILE A 28 -5.21 3.44 14.74
C ILE A 28 -4.83 2.20 15.53
N ALA A 29 -5.82 1.38 15.87
CA ALA A 29 -5.59 0.20 16.66
C ALA A 29 -6.52 -0.95 16.29
N VAL A 30 -6.00 -2.15 16.46
CA VAL A 30 -6.67 -3.43 16.23
C VAL A 30 -6.72 -4.17 17.58
N HIS A 31 -7.92 -4.54 18.01
CA HIS A 31 -8.17 -5.09 19.35
C HIS A 31 -9.37 -6.06 19.39
N ASP A 32 -9.70 -6.58 20.57
CA ASP A 32 -10.78 -7.55 20.81
C ASP A 32 -12.21 -6.96 20.85
N GLY A 33 -12.33 -5.63 20.69
CA GLY A 33 -13.60 -4.90 20.80
C GLY A 33 -13.93 -4.37 22.19
N SER A 34 -13.08 -4.56 23.20
CA SER A 34 -13.28 -4.08 24.58
C SER A 34 -12.54 -2.80 24.94
N PHE A 35 -11.58 -2.35 24.12
CA PHE A 35 -10.97 -1.04 24.30
C PHE A 35 -11.88 0.04 23.76
N ASP A 36 -12.42 0.83 24.68
CA ASP A 36 -13.28 1.95 24.40
C ASP A 36 -12.58 3.24 24.80
N ALA A 37 -12.35 4.13 23.83
CA ALA A 37 -11.62 5.37 24.09
C ALA A 37 -12.52 6.40 24.79
N PHE A 38 -13.80 6.47 24.42
CA PHE A 38 -14.74 7.46 24.93
C PHE A 38 -16.18 7.01 24.65
N ASP A 39 -17.11 7.46 25.50
CA ASP A 39 -18.54 7.29 25.29
C ASP A 39 -19.19 8.67 25.10
N SER A 40 -20.05 8.82 24.09
CA SER A 40 -20.87 10.02 23.96
C SER A 40 -21.72 10.25 25.22
N GLY A 41 -21.67 11.47 25.76
CA GLY A 41 -22.36 11.85 26.99
C GLY A 41 -21.59 11.53 28.28
N SER A 42 -20.37 11.01 28.17
CA SER A 42 -19.47 10.76 29.31
C SER A 42 -18.24 11.68 29.28
N ALA A 43 -17.70 11.99 30.45
CA ALA A 43 -16.44 12.72 30.54
C ALA A 43 -15.29 11.86 29.97
N VAL A 44 -14.44 12.47 29.16
CA VAL A 44 -13.22 11.81 28.67
C VAL A 44 -12.20 11.67 29.81
N ASN A 45 -11.28 10.72 29.67
CA ASN A 45 -10.16 10.60 30.61
C ASN A 45 -8.96 11.45 30.14
N ALA A 46 -7.97 11.62 31.03
CA ALA A 46 -6.77 12.40 30.75
C ALA A 46 -5.97 11.93 29.51
N ALA A 47 -6.12 10.66 29.10
CA ALA A 47 -5.44 10.13 27.94
C ALA A 47 -6.08 10.60 26.62
N VAL A 48 -7.40 10.72 26.60
CA VAL A 48 -8.16 11.28 25.48
C VAL A 48 -8.08 12.80 25.47
N GLU A 49 -8.19 13.45 26.63
CA GLU A 49 -8.01 14.90 26.82
C GLU A 49 -6.69 15.37 26.17
N SER A 50 -5.55 14.83 26.58
CA SER A 50 -4.25 15.23 26.00
C SER A 50 -4.12 14.89 24.51
N ALA A 51 -4.83 13.85 24.03
CA ALA A 51 -4.82 13.50 22.62
C ALA A 51 -5.70 14.45 21.78
N ALA A 52 -6.82 14.92 22.32
CA ALA A 52 -7.77 15.83 21.69
C ALA A 52 -7.29 17.30 21.73
N GLU A 53 -6.68 17.71 22.83
CA GLU A 53 -6.22 19.09 23.03
C GLU A 53 -4.86 19.36 22.40
N ASP A 54 -3.89 18.47 22.61
CA ASP A 54 -2.49 18.73 22.21
C ASP A 54 -2.05 17.91 20.99
N GLY A 55 -2.90 17.00 20.52
CA GLY A 55 -2.50 15.98 19.55
C GLY A 55 -1.46 15.00 20.10
N ASN A 56 -1.35 14.91 21.44
CA ASN A 56 -0.36 14.07 22.13
C ASN A 56 -0.97 12.73 22.57
N GLY A 57 -1.03 11.78 21.64
CA GLY A 57 -1.54 10.43 21.92
C GLY A 57 -0.61 9.53 22.76
N SER A 58 0.39 10.05 23.49
CA SER A 58 1.29 9.19 24.30
C SER A 58 0.57 8.46 25.43
N MET A 59 -0.30 9.16 26.16
CA MET A 59 -1.11 8.55 27.22
C MET A 59 -2.14 7.57 26.67
N LEU A 60 -2.80 7.91 25.55
CA LEU A 60 -3.76 7.03 24.88
C LEU A 60 -3.11 5.70 24.48
N ARG A 61 -1.89 5.74 23.94
CA ARG A 61 -1.14 4.52 23.57
C ARG A 61 -0.69 3.71 24.76
N ALA A 62 -0.24 4.37 25.82
CA ALA A 62 0.15 3.68 27.05
C ALA A 62 -1.05 2.96 27.68
N TRP A 63 -2.21 3.63 27.70
CA TRP A 63 -3.47 3.05 28.14
C TRP A 63 -3.92 1.88 27.25
N PHE A 64 -3.88 2.04 25.93
CA PHE A 64 -4.17 0.93 25.02
C PHE A 64 -3.26 -0.27 25.25
N ALA A 65 -1.95 -0.06 25.37
CA ALA A 65 -1.00 -1.15 25.56
C ALA A 65 -1.21 -1.92 26.87
N THR A 66 -1.70 -1.26 27.93
CA THR A 66 -2.02 -1.92 29.19
C THR A 66 -3.39 -2.61 29.17
N SER A 67 -4.38 -2.01 28.51
CA SER A 67 -5.73 -2.58 28.38
C SER A 67 -5.82 -3.70 27.33
N GLN A 68 -4.99 -3.64 26.28
CA GLN A 68 -4.99 -4.55 25.13
C GLN A 68 -3.57 -5.06 24.85
N PRO A 69 -2.97 -5.84 25.76
CA PRO A 69 -1.58 -6.29 25.62
C PRO A 69 -1.34 -7.16 24.37
N ASN A 70 -2.40 -7.76 23.82
CA ASN A 70 -2.36 -8.56 22.60
C ASN A 70 -2.93 -7.82 21.37
N GLY A 71 -3.39 -6.57 21.54
CA GLY A 71 -3.81 -5.71 20.44
C GLY A 71 -2.61 -5.08 19.71
N LYS A 72 -2.86 -4.46 18.58
CA LYS A 72 -1.85 -3.75 17.78
C LYS A 72 -2.27 -2.31 17.59
N GLY A 73 -1.45 -1.36 18.03
CA GLY A 73 -1.69 0.08 17.84
C GLY A 73 -0.54 0.72 17.07
N ALA A 74 -0.85 1.75 16.27
CA ALA A 74 0.14 2.54 15.54
C ALA A 74 -0.25 4.01 15.51
N VAL A 75 0.75 4.90 15.47
CA VAL A 75 0.58 6.32 15.18
C VAL A 75 0.96 6.55 13.74
N ILE A 76 0.08 7.19 13.00
CA ILE A 76 0.40 7.76 11.71
C ILE A 76 1.11 9.10 11.97
N PRO A 77 2.37 9.26 11.54
CA PRO A 77 3.08 10.52 11.71
C PRO A 77 2.31 11.66 11.02
N GLY A 78 1.93 12.67 11.79
CA GLY A 78 1.18 13.82 11.32
C GLY A 78 1.85 15.15 11.68
N PRO A 79 1.17 16.28 11.44
CA PRO A 79 -0.22 16.38 10.96
C PRO A 79 -0.45 15.96 9.50
N ILE A 80 -1.63 15.42 9.20
CA ILE A 80 -2.04 15.00 7.85
C ILE A 80 -2.91 16.09 7.22
N ALA A 81 -2.39 16.70 6.15
CA ALA A 81 -3.10 17.72 5.37
C ALA A 81 -4.27 17.15 4.55
N PRO A 82 -5.28 17.97 4.22
CA PRO A 82 -6.31 17.64 3.23
C PRO A 82 -5.75 16.96 1.97
N GLY A 83 -6.40 15.87 1.55
CA GLY A 83 -6.01 15.07 0.38
C GLY A 83 -4.84 14.12 0.60
N ARG A 84 -4.08 14.21 1.70
CA ARG A 84 -2.97 13.29 1.98
C ARG A 84 -3.49 11.94 2.47
N THR A 85 -2.77 10.90 2.04
CA THR A 85 -3.08 9.50 2.34
C THR A 85 -1.88 8.85 3.00
N TYR A 86 -2.13 8.01 4.00
CA TYR A 86 -1.13 7.19 4.68
C TYR A 86 -1.64 5.76 4.81
N THR A 87 -0.73 4.79 4.74
CA THR A 87 -1.04 3.38 4.94
C THR A 87 -0.17 2.80 6.04
N GLN A 88 -0.81 2.23 7.07
CA GLN A 88 -0.16 1.40 8.07
C GLN A 88 -0.39 -0.08 7.71
N ILE A 89 0.65 -0.89 7.80
CA ILE A 89 0.54 -2.34 7.68
C ILE A 89 0.66 -2.97 9.06
N PHE A 90 -0.26 -3.84 9.42
CA PHE A 90 -0.20 -4.67 10.62
C PHE A 90 0.03 -6.12 10.24
N ASP A 91 0.97 -6.78 10.93
CA ASP A 91 1.02 -8.25 10.97
C ASP A 91 0.02 -8.73 12.03
N LEU A 92 -1.11 -9.25 11.56
CA LEU A 92 -2.21 -9.74 12.41
C LEU A 92 -2.29 -11.25 12.34
N ASP A 93 -2.93 -11.86 13.33
CA ASP A 93 -3.34 -13.26 13.30
C ASP A 93 -4.86 -13.30 13.15
N ALA A 94 -5.32 -13.84 12.03
CA ALA A 94 -6.74 -13.94 11.70
C ALA A 94 -7.52 -14.81 12.69
N SER A 95 -6.86 -15.76 13.36
CA SER A 95 -7.47 -16.62 14.37
C SER A 95 -7.42 -16.04 15.79
N ASN A 96 -6.73 -14.92 15.99
CA ASN A 96 -6.60 -14.28 17.28
C ASN A 96 -7.77 -13.32 17.52
N LEU A 97 -8.59 -13.65 18.52
CA LEU A 97 -9.75 -12.83 18.91
C LEU A 97 -9.37 -11.43 19.44
N ASN A 98 -8.09 -11.17 19.71
CA ASN A 98 -7.58 -9.83 20.02
C ASN A 98 -7.35 -8.95 18.77
N HIS A 99 -7.65 -9.44 17.57
CA HIS A 99 -7.45 -8.68 16.32
C HIS A 99 -8.74 -8.46 15.52
N LEU A 100 -9.89 -8.44 16.19
CA LEU A 100 -11.18 -8.46 15.51
C LEU A 100 -11.66 -7.09 15.04
N TYR A 101 -11.37 -6.02 15.76
CA TYR A 101 -11.97 -4.71 15.51
C TYR A 101 -10.92 -3.62 15.31
N LEU A 102 -11.21 -2.71 14.38
CA LEU A 102 -10.44 -1.48 14.18
C LEU A 102 -11.06 -0.33 14.98
N SER A 103 -10.21 0.38 15.72
CA SER A 103 -10.51 1.71 16.25
C SER A 103 -9.54 2.76 15.70
N TYR A 104 -9.97 4.01 15.67
CA TYR A 104 -9.18 5.16 15.21
C TYR A 104 -9.47 6.39 16.07
N PHE A 105 -8.49 7.28 16.16
CA PHE A 105 -8.58 8.56 16.87
C PHE A 105 -7.68 9.59 16.21
N ALA A 106 -8.14 10.82 16.02
CA ALA A 106 -7.26 11.94 15.71
C ALA A 106 -7.83 13.26 16.19
N MET A 107 -6.95 14.12 16.72
CA MET A 107 -7.27 15.53 16.93
C MET A 107 -7.49 16.23 15.58
N VAL A 108 -8.47 17.12 15.56
CA VAL A 108 -8.71 18.09 14.49
C VAL A 108 -7.84 19.31 14.72
N ILE A 109 -7.23 19.88 13.68
CA ILE A 109 -6.78 21.28 13.76
C ILE A 109 -7.39 22.11 12.64
N PRO A 110 -7.75 23.38 12.95
CA PRO A 110 -7.61 24.02 14.26
C PRO A 110 -8.78 23.64 15.19
N SER A 111 -8.54 23.48 16.48
CA SER A 111 -9.57 23.38 17.53
C SER A 111 -8.94 23.39 18.92
N ASN A 112 -9.74 23.67 19.94
CA ASN A 112 -9.34 23.53 21.34
C ASN A 112 -9.22 22.05 21.69
N ASP A 113 -10.30 21.29 21.55
CA ASP A 113 -10.37 19.87 21.94
C ASP A 113 -11.16 18.99 20.96
N ALA A 114 -11.34 19.44 19.71
CA ALA A 114 -12.08 18.69 18.72
C ALA A 114 -11.28 17.48 18.20
N PHE A 115 -11.96 16.34 18.08
CA PHE A 115 -11.37 15.11 17.55
C PHE A 115 -12.37 14.32 16.71
N TRP A 116 -11.90 13.32 15.99
CA TRP A 116 -12.76 12.31 15.37
C TRP A 116 -12.25 10.92 15.71
N ALA A 117 -13.18 10.05 16.12
CA ALA A 117 -12.94 8.69 16.57
C ALA A 117 -14.22 7.87 16.45
N ASN A 118 -14.10 6.55 16.59
CA ASN A 118 -15.26 5.68 16.73
C ASN A 118 -15.61 5.52 18.21
N ASP A 119 -16.84 5.92 18.55
CA ASP A 119 -17.47 5.75 19.87
C ASP A 119 -17.65 4.25 20.18
N ASN A 120 -18.42 3.53 19.35
CA ASN A 120 -18.57 2.09 19.51
C ASN A 120 -17.25 1.34 19.16
N PRO A 121 -16.62 0.63 20.12
CA PRO A 121 -15.35 -0.06 19.93
C PRO A 121 -15.45 -1.30 19.02
N SER A 122 -16.67 -1.77 18.74
CA SER A 122 -16.96 -2.89 17.86
C SER A 122 -17.56 -2.48 16.50
N ALA A 123 -17.56 -1.17 16.18
CA ALA A 123 -18.19 -0.66 14.96
C ALA A 123 -17.55 -1.18 13.65
N TYR A 124 -16.25 -1.49 13.67
CA TYR A 124 -15.50 -1.86 12.48
C TYR A 124 -14.80 -3.23 12.63
N PRO A 125 -15.54 -4.35 12.56
CA PRO A 125 -14.93 -5.68 12.56
C PRO A 125 -14.10 -5.92 11.29
N ILE A 126 -12.85 -6.32 11.42
CA ILE A 126 -11.92 -6.63 10.31
C ILE A 126 -11.65 -8.13 10.16
N PHE A 127 -12.05 -8.93 11.15
CA PHE A 127 -12.18 -10.39 11.04
C PHE A 127 -13.50 -10.84 11.66
N ASP A 128 -14.07 -11.95 11.19
CA ASP A 128 -15.16 -12.63 11.87
C ASP A 128 -14.64 -13.62 12.94
N GLY A 129 -15.55 -14.20 13.73
CA GLY A 129 -15.19 -15.19 14.76
C GLY A 129 -14.63 -16.52 14.22
N ALA A 130 -14.67 -16.74 12.90
CA ALA A 130 -14.04 -17.87 12.22
C ALA A 130 -12.66 -17.51 11.61
N GLY A 131 -12.23 -16.25 11.73
CA GLY A 131 -10.98 -15.73 11.20
C GLY A 131 -11.01 -15.38 9.72
N ASN A 132 -12.19 -15.20 9.11
CA ASN A 132 -12.27 -14.67 7.76
C ASN A 132 -12.09 -13.15 7.80
N PHE A 133 -11.23 -12.63 6.92
CA PHE A 133 -11.02 -11.20 6.78
C PHE A 133 -12.28 -10.49 6.24
N ILE A 134 -12.63 -9.35 6.84
CA ILE A 134 -13.75 -8.51 6.43
C ILE A 134 -13.18 -7.17 5.91
N PRO A 135 -13.17 -6.95 4.57
CA PRO A 135 -12.69 -5.68 4.03
C PRO A 135 -13.58 -4.53 4.49
N ARG A 136 -12.96 -3.37 4.73
CA ARG A 136 -13.66 -2.15 5.12
C ARG A 136 -13.33 -1.01 4.17
N SER A 137 -14.33 -0.21 3.84
CA SER A 137 -14.17 1.09 3.21
C SER A 137 -15.30 1.98 3.70
N PHE A 138 -14.97 3.04 4.42
CA PHE A 138 -15.97 3.92 5.02
C PHE A 138 -15.45 5.36 5.10
N LYS A 139 -16.38 6.29 5.27
CA LYS A 139 -16.07 7.71 5.45
C LYS A 139 -16.46 8.16 6.85
N VAL A 140 -15.68 9.07 7.39
CA VAL A 140 -16.02 9.87 8.56
C VAL A 140 -16.50 11.22 8.06
N TYR A 141 -17.65 11.69 8.56
CA TYR A 141 -18.22 12.99 8.20
C TYR A 141 -18.10 14.00 9.34
N GLY A 142 -18.29 15.28 9.04
CA GLY A 142 -18.26 16.37 10.02
C GLY A 142 -19.27 16.18 11.17
N SER A 143 -20.37 15.45 10.93
CA SER A 143 -21.33 15.04 11.95
C SER A 143 -20.79 13.98 12.93
N GLN A 144 -19.52 13.60 12.80
CA GLN A 144 -18.80 12.65 13.67
C GLN A 144 -17.50 13.28 14.18
N ILE A 145 -17.43 14.62 14.20
CA ILE A 145 -16.44 15.36 14.97
C ILE A 145 -17.01 15.57 16.36
N TRP A 146 -16.20 15.20 17.34
CA TRP A 146 -16.50 15.25 18.75
C TRP A 146 -15.77 16.43 19.37
N ASP A 147 -16.45 17.05 20.31
CA ASP A 147 -15.93 17.96 21.32
C ASP A 147 -15.65 17.09 22.56
N ALA A 148 -14.46 17.21 23.16
CA ALA A 148 -14.08 16.41 24.32
C ALA A 148 -14.79 16.85 25.60
N GLY A 149 -15.29 18.09 25.62
CA GLY A 149 -15.91 18.74 26.75
C GLY A 149 -14.91 19.17 27.83
N THR A 150 -13.61 19.14 27.53
CA THR A 150 -12.55 19.47 28.49
C THR A 150 -12.19 20.95 28.43
N GLU A 151 -12.24 21.57 27.25
CA GLU A 151 -11.99 23.00 27.06
C GLU A 151 -13.15 23.71 26.37
N VAL A 152 -13.41 24.96 26.77
CA VAL A 152 -14.37 25.83 26.11
C VAL A 152 -13.90 26.11 24.68
N ASN A 153 -14.77 25.81 23.72
CA ASN A 153 -14.58 26.14 22.30
C ASN A 153 -14.75 27.64 22.01
N ASP A 154 -13.82 28.44 22.54
CA ASP A 154 -13.83 29.92 22.46
C ASP A 154 -13.38 30.47 21.10
N GLU A 155 -12.78 29.62 20.26
CA GLU A 155 -12.22 29.97 18.95
C GLU A 155 -11.14 31.07 18.99
N VAL A 156 -10.50 31.24 20.15
CA VAL A 156 -9.42 32.21 20.36
C VAL A 156 -8.09 31.53 20.10
N GLY A 157 -7.37 31.95 19.06
CA GLY A 157 -6.10 31.34 18.67
C GLY A 157 -5.01 31.30 19.76
N ALA A 158 -5.09 32.15 20.80
CA ALA A 158 -4.19 32.14 21.96
C ALA A 158 -4.41 30.95 22.92
N ASN A 159 -5.56 30.28 22.85
CA ASN A 159 -5.92 29.11 23.64
C ASN A 159 -5.94 27.84 22.77
N THR A 160 -6.04 28.00 21.45
CA THR A 160 -6.09 26.87 20.51
C THR A 160 -4.72 26.28 20.22
N ALA A 161 -4.59 24.97 20.41
CA ALA A 161 -3.37 24.24 20.13
C ALA A 161 -2.84 24.43 18.70
N PHE A 162 -1.52 24.37 18.57
CA PHE A 162 -0.73 24.64 17.37
C PHE A 162 -0.78 26.07 16.82
N LEU A 163 -1.77 26.90 17.18
CA LEU A 163 -1.83 28.31 16.80
C LEU A 163 -0.93 29.16 17.72
N ALA A 164 -1.50 29.90 18.66
CA ALA A 164 -0.77 30.78 19.57
C ALA A 164 -0.82 30.33 21.03
N GLN A 165 -1.28 29.10 21.28
CA GLN A 165 -1.27 28.49 22.61
C GLN A 165 0.14 28.51 23.24
N ALA A 166 0.21 29.00 24.48
CA ALA A 166 1.48 29.19 25.18
C ALA A 166 2.06 27.88 25.73
N ALA A 167 1.19 26.98 26.20
CA ALA A 167 1.56 25.67 26.74
C ALA A 167 0.42 24.65 26.56
N PRO A 168 0.70 23.33 26.60
CA PRO A 168 -0.34 22.29 26.63
C PRO A 168 -1.39 22.50 27.73
N ASN A 169 -2.63 22.09 27.47
CA ASN A 169 -3.80 22.23 28.38
C ASN A 169 -3.98 23.68 28.87
N THR A 170 -3.87 24.66 27.96
CA THR A 170 -4.18 26.06 28.27
C THR A 170 -5.45 26.49 27.55
N GLY A 171 -6.44 26.87 28.36
CA GLY A 171 -7.79 27.22 27.94
C GLY A 171 -8.67 27.35 29.16
N THR A 172 -9.95 27.71 28.97
CA THR A 172 -10.93 27.67 30.07
C THR A 172 -11.54 26.27 30.09
N THR A 173 -11.43 25.56 31.21
CA THR A 173 -12.06 24.24 31.36
C THR A 173 -13.58 24.35 31.28
N GLU A 174 -14.22 23.51 30.47
CA GLU A 174 -15.70 23.42 30.40
C GLU A 174 -16.27 22.40 31.41
N GLY A 175 -15.52 21.33 31.71
CA GLY A 175 -15.95 20.28 32.65
C GLY A 175 -17.20 19.53 32.15
N GLY A 176 -17.33 19.44 30.84
CA GLY A 176 -18.40 18.79 30.11
C GLY A 176 -18.15 17.31 29.85
N VAL A 177 -18.75 16.84 28.78
CA VAL A 177 -18.72 15.44 28.34
C VAL A 177 -18.49 15.38 26.84
N ALA A 178 -18.00 14.25 26.34
CA ALA A 178 -17.84 14.05 24.91
C ALA A 178 -19.19 14.20 24.18
N ALA A 179 -19.26 15.15 23.25
CA ALA A 179 -20.48 15.47 22.51
C ALA A 179 -20.16 15.80 21.06
N ILE A 180 -21.18 15.81 20.18
CA ILE A 180 -20.97 16.25 18.81
C ILE A 180 -20.57 17.73 18.84
N HIS A 181 -19.44 18.06 18.22
CA HIS A 181 -18.96 19.43 18.18
C HIS A 181 -19.93 20.32 17.40
N ALA A 182 -20.25 21.48 17.96
CA ALA A 182 -21.22 22.42 17.38
C ALA A 182 -20.78 23.06 16.05
N GLY A 183 -19.57 22.75 15.57
CA GLY A 183 -18.86 23.46 14.51
C GLY A 183 -18.33 24.84 14.90
N PHE A 184 -17.58 25.43 13.98
CA PHE A 184 -16.95 26.73 14.16
C PHE A 184 -17.86 27.90 13.76
N ASN A 185 -17.52 29.10 14.20
CA ASN A 185 -18.03 30.33 13.64
C ASN A 185 -17.71 30.39 12.14
N ALA A 186 -18.60 31.04 11.38
CA ALA A 186 -18.40 31.18 9.94
C ALA A 186 -17.12 32.00 9.65
N ALA A 187 -16.43 31.66 8.55
CA ALA A 187 -15.30 32.45 8.09
C ALA A 187 -15.69 33.92 7.87
N GLY A 188 -14.80 34.83 8.24
CA GLY A 188 -14.99 36.28 8.24
C GLY A 188 -15.66 36.84 9.49
N GLN A 189 -15.95 36.02 10.50
CA GLN A 189 -16.56 36.46 11.77
C GLN A 189 -15.53 36.69 12.90
N GLY A 190 -14.23 36.54 12.61
CA GLY A 190 -13.14 36.70 13.57
C GLY A 190 -12.87 35.47 14.44
N GLY A 191 -13.48 34.33 14.10
CA GLY A 191 -13.31 33.05 14.80
C GLY A 191 -12.06 32.28 14.35
N ILE A 192 -12.04 30.97 14.63
CA ILE A 192 -10.83 30.17 14.45
C ILE A 192 -10.48 29.94 12.97
N LEU A 193 -11.48 29.98 12.10
CA LEU A 193 -11.32 29.83 10.65
C LEU A 193 -10.59 31.01 9.99
N ASP A 194 -10.56 32.17 10.66
CA ASP A 194 -9.89 33.38 10.21
C ASP A 194 -8.44 33.47 10.70
N GLN A 195 -8.02 32.53 11.56
CA GLN A 195 -6.64 32.44 12.03
C GLN A 195 -5.74 31.82 10.96
N MET A 196 -4.48 32.22 10.97
CA MET A 196 -3.44 31.67 10.10
C MET A 196 -2.44 30.87 10.93
N LEU A 197 -2.28 29.60 10.60
CA LEU A 197 -1.27 28.76 11.22
C LEU A 197 0.04 28.87 10.42
N THR A 198 1.13 29.29 11.06
CA THR A 198 2.45 29.47 10.41
C THR A 198 3.42 28.31 10.64
N ARG A 199 2.91 27.17 11.10
CA ARG A 199 3.68 25.94 11.32
C ARG A 199 3.60 25.03 10.08
N PHE A 200 4.35 23.93 10.11
CA PHE A 200 4.26 22.85 9.11
C PHE A 200 4.63 23.24 7.66
N GLY A 201 5.49 24.25 7.49
CA GLY A 201 6.10 24.57 6.20
C GLY A 201 5.42 25.67 5.38
N GLY A 202 4.43 26.37 5.94
CA GLY A 202 3.84 27.55 5.30
C GLY A 202 2.62 28.10 6.04
N PRO A 203 2.09 29.26 5.63
CA PRO A 203 0.83 29.77 6.15
C PRO A 203 -0.31 28.83 5.72
N LEU A 204 -1.03 28.28 6.69
CA LEU A 204 -2.22 27.48 6.49
C LEU A 204 -3.45 28.33 6.86
N THR A 205 -4.46 28.28 6.01
CA THR A 205 -5.78 28.88 6.26
C THR A 205 -6.81 27.78 6.38
N PHE A 206 -7.89 28.06 7.11
CA PHE A 206 -8.92 27.07 7.43
C PHE A 206 -10.31 27.47 6.92
N THR A 207 -10.37 28.30 5.88
CA THR A 207 -11.63 28.79 5.30
C THR A 207 -12.54 27.69 4.76
N GLY A 208 -11.99 26.51 4.48
CA GLY A 208 -12.72 25.32 4.07
C GLY A 208 -13.09 24.38 5.22
N ALA A 209 -12.80 24.71 6.49
CA ALA A 209 -12.99 23.82 7.64
C ALA A 209 -14.39 23.87 8.30
N ASP A 210 -15.41 24.35 7.58
CA ASP A 210 -16.79 24.40 8.05
C ASP A 210 -17.44 23.00 8.01
N PHE A 211 -17.18 22.21 9.04
CA PHE A 211 -17.68 20.85 9.14
C PHE A 211 -19.16 20.74 9.55
N LYS A 212 -19.87 21.87 9.69
CA LYS A 212 -21.35 21.89 9.81
C LYS A 212 -22.03 21.62 8.47
N GLN A 213 -21.30 21.77 7.36
CA GLN A 213 -21.83 21.47 6.03
C GLN A 213 -22.29 20.02 5.95
N ALA A 214 -23.46 19.82 5.34
CA ALA A 214 -24.00 18.48 5.15
C ALA A 214 -22.99 17.62 4.38
N MET A 215 -22.70 16.43 4.91
CA MET A 215 -21.74 15.49 4.33
C MET A 215 -20.31 16.02 4.20
N TYR A 216 -19.90 16.97 5.05
CA TYR A 216 -18.52 17.43 5.09
C TYR A 216 -17.56 16.23 5.28
N PRO A 217 -16.66 15.94 4.33
CA PRO A 217 -15.78 14.78 4.43
C PRO A 217 -14.63 15.06 5.41
N VAL A 218 -14.40 14.15 6.35
CA VAL A 218 -13.30 14.25 7.33
C VAL A 218 -12.20 13.27 6.95
N ALA A 219 -12.53 11.98 6.87
CA ALA A 219 -11.59 10.94 6.53
C ALA A 219 -12.23 9.86 5.65
N GLU A 220 -11.41 9.21 4.84
CA GLU A 220 -11.74 7.95 4.18
C GLU A 220 -10.78 6.88 4.72
N ILE A 221 -11.34 5.80 5.28
CA ILE A 221 -10.55 4.70 5.85
C ILE A 221 -10.87 3.44 5.07
N THR A 222 -9.82 2.76 4.59
CA THR A 222 -9.89 1.48 3.92
C THR A 222 -9.04 0.46 4.65
N VAL A 223 -9.59 -0.75 4.84
CA VAL A 223 -8.88 -1.89 5.42
C VAL A 223 -8.90 -3.02 4.40
N SER A 224 -7.71 -3.47 4.00
CA SER A 224 -7.55 -4.53 3.01
C SER A 224 -6.43 -5.48 3.41
N LEU A 225 -6.43 -6.69 2.87
CA LEU A 225 -5.24 -7.53 2.90
C LEU A 225 -4.15 -6.89 2.05
N VAL A 226 -2.91 -6.94 2.53
CA VAL A 226 -1.75 -6.72 1.66
C VAL A 226 -1.69 -7.92 0.73
N SER A 227 -1.91 -7.71 -0.56
CA SER A 227 -1.71 -8.78 -1.52
C SER A 227 -0.22 -9.12 -1.54
N ASN A 228 0.15 -10.28 -1.01
CA ASN A 228 1.39 -10.96 -1.36
C ASN A 228 1.30 -11.50 -2.79
N ALA A 229 0.86 -10.67 -3.74
CA ALA A 229 1.14 -10.92 -5.14
C ALA A 229 2.66 -10.83 -5.24
N THR A 230 3.33 -11.97 -5.26
CA THR A 230 4.73 -12.03 -5.58
C THR A 230 4.86 -11.41 -6.97
N SER A 231 5.43 -10.21 -7.05
CA SER A 231 5.86 -9.68 -8.34
C SER A 231 6.78 -10.72 -8.96
N ARG A 232 6.35 -11.31 -10.07
CA ARG A 232 7.11 -12.30 -10.83
C ARG A 232 7.62 -11.66 -12.10
N LEU A 233 8.88 -11.92 -12.42
CA LEU A 233 9.45 -11.54 -13.71
C LEU A 233 8.90 -12.49 -14.77
N LEU A 234 7.97 -12.00 -15.60
CA LEU A 234 7.31 -12.82 -16.62
C LEU A 234 8.14 -12.94 -17.90
N ASN A 235 9.05 -11.99 -18.16
CA ASN A 235 9.92 -11.96 -19.32
C ASN A 235 11.27 -11.32 -18.98
N LEU A 236 12.36 -11.91 -19.49
CA LEU A 236 13.66 -11.28 -19.62
C LEU A 236 14.12 -11.35 -21.07
N SER A 237 14.53 -10.22 -21.64
CA SER A 237 14.95 -10.12 -23.04
C SER A 237 16.28 -9.37 -23.14
N SER A 238 17.21 -9.88 -23.93
CA SER A 238 18.49 -9.21 -24.20
C SER A 238 18.89 -9.37 -25.65
N ARG A 239 19.36 -8.27 -26.27
CA ARG A 239 19.82 -8.25 -27.66
C ARG A 239 21.31 -8.00 -27.70
N GLY A 240 22.04 -8.85 -28.41
CA GLY A 240 23.49 -8.74 -28.55
C GLY A 240 23.99 -9.50 -29.76
N THR A 241 25.28 -9.36 -30.06
CA THR A 241 25.93 -10.24 -31.03
C THR A 241 26.03 -11.63 -30.42
N ALA A 242 25.57 -12.64 -31.15
CA ALA A 242 25.76 -14.04 -30.83
C ALA A 242 26.66 -14.69 -31.89
N GLY A 243 27.56 -15.54 -31.42
CA GLY A 243 28.58 -16.20 -32.21
C GLY A 243 28.93 -17.60 -31.69
N THR A 244 30.11 -18.09 -32.05
CA THR A 244 30.65 -19.37 -31.57
C THR A 244 31.64 -19.17 -30.43
N GLY A 245 31.80 -20.16 -29.56
CA GLY A 245 32.80 -20.12 -28.50
C GLY A 245 32.52 -18.98 -27.51
N ASP A 246 33.49 -18.10 -27.29
CA ASP A 246 33.38 -16.97 -26.36
C ASP A 246 32.33 -15.93 -26.79
N ASP A 247 31.90 -15.95 -28.05
CA ASP A 247 30.85 -15.06 -28.58
C ASP A 247 29.42 -15.63 -28.37
N THR A 248 29.27 -16.79 -27.73
CA THR A 248 27.94 -17.37 -27.41
C THR A 248 27.21 -16.45 -26.43
N GLN A 249 25.98 -16.07 -26.74
CA GLN A 249 25.18 -15.26 -25.83
C GLN A 249 24.58 -16.16 -24.74
N ILE A 250 24.76 -15.79 -23.46
CA ILE A 250 24.33 -16.61 -22.32
C ILE A 250 23.41 -15.78 -21.42
N VAL A 251 22.24 -16.32 -21.10
CA VAL A 251 21.33 -15.76 -20.08
C VAL A 251 21.09 -16.78 -18.99
N GLY A 252 21.47 -16.40 -17.75
CA GLY A 252 21.18 -17.18 -16.56
C GLY A 252 19.81 -16.83 -15.98
N PHE A 253 19.09 -17.84 -15.51
CA PHE A 253 17.82 -17.67 -14.81
C PHE A 253 17.62 -18.73 -13.73
N VAL A 254 16.75 -18.45 -12.76
CA VAL A 254 16.44 -19.35 -11.66
C VAL A 254 14.94 -19.61 -11.64
N VAL A 255 14.56 -20.87 -11.61
CA VAL A 255 13.19 -21.31 -11.32
C VAL A 255 13.04 -21.43 -9.81
N SER A 256 12.16 -20.63 -9.23
CA SER A 256 11.95 -20.62 -7.77
C SER A 256 11.33 -21.91 -7.25
N PRO A 257 11.56 -22.29 -5.99
CA PRO A 257 10.80 -23.36 -5.33
C PRO A 257 9.28 -23.13 -5.39
N GLY A 258 8.49 -24.21 -5.34
CA GLY A 258 7.02 -24.12 -5.41
C GLY A 258 6.39 -24.75 -6.66
N GLY A 259 7.07 -25.76 -7.23
CA GLY A 259 6.60 -26.55 -8.37
C GLY A 259 7.25 -26.15 -9.69
N ASP A 260 7.26 -27.10 -10.62
CA ASP A 260 7.86 -26.94 -11.95
C ASP A 260 7.18 -25.81 -12.72
N LYS A 261 7.96 -25.10 -13.54
CA LYS A 261 7.49 -23.98 -14.36
C LYS A 261 7.63 -24.31 -15.83
N GLN A 262 6.60 -24.00 -16.62
CA GLN A 262 6.72 -24.02 -18.06
C GLN A 262 7.40 -22.73 -18.52
N VAL A 263 8.49 -22.87 -19.27
CA VAL A 263 9.33 -21.78 -19.73
C VAL A 263 9.42 -21.85 -21.25
N LEU A 264 9.24 -20.71 -21.91
CA LEU A 264 9.50 -20.52 -23.33
C LEU A 264 10.80 -19.72 -23.48
N VAL A 265 11.80 -20.30 -24.14
CA VAL A 265 13.04 -19.61 -24.48
C VAL A 265 13.07 -19.41 -25.99
N ARG A 266 13.39 -18.19 -26.43
CA ARG A 266 13.52 -17.83 -27.85
C ARG A 266 14.92 -17.30 -28.13
N ALA A 267 15.47 -17.68 -29.27
CA ALA A 267 16.61 -17.04 -29.90
C ALA A 267 16.17 -16.53 -31.27
N VAL A 268 15.88 -15.23 -31.34
CA VAL A 268 15.35 -14.58 -32.53
C VAL A 268 16.51 -13.96 -33.31
N GLY A 269 16.66 -14.39 -34.56
CA GLY A 269 17.63 -13.92 -35.52
C GLY A 269 16.89 -13.34 -36.74
N PRO A 270 16.51 -14.15 -37.74
CA PRO A 270 15.91 -13.65 -38.98
C PRO A 270 14.73 -12.68 -38.80
N SER A 271 13.82 -12.95 -37.87
CA SER A 271 12.65 -12.08 -37.63
C SER A 271 13.02 -10.67 -37.14
N LEU A 272 14.25 -10.44 -36.65
CA LEU A 272 14.71 -9.12 -36.24
C LEU A 272 14.87 -8.13 -37.41
N ALA A 273 15.00 -8.62 -38.64
CA ALA A 273 15.03 -7.77 -39.84
C ALA A 273 13.75 -6.92 -39.96
N ASN A 274 12.60 -7.45 -39.55
CA ASN A 274 11.32 -6.73 -39.54
C ASN A 274 11.29 -5.54 -38.57
N PHE A 275 12.21 -5.52 -37.61
CA PHE A 275 12.37 -4.45 -36.63
C PHE A 275 13.52 -3.49 -36.98
N GLY A 276 14.08 -3.60 -38.18
CA GLY A 276 15.17 -2.75 -38.65
C GLY A 276 16.51 -3.03 -37.97
N VAL A 277 16.70 -4.25 -37.43
CA VAL A 277 17.99 -4.67 -36.88
C VAL A 277 18.91 -5.05 -38.04
N ASP A 278 20.05 -4.37 -38.11
CA ASP A 278 21.11 -4.68 -39.08
C ASP A 278 21.86 -5.97 -38.69
N ASN A 279 22.22 -6.77 -39.69
CA ASN A 279 22.98 -8.02 -39.53
C ASN A 279 22.40 -8.97 -38.46
N PRO A 280 21.11 -9.37 -38.55
CA PRO A 280 20.56 -10.39 -37.67
C PRO A 280 21.29 -11.72 -37.85
N LEU A 281 21.42 -12.49 -36.76
CA LEU A 281 21.97 -13.84 -36.83
C LEU A 281 21.10 -14.69 -37.77
N SER A 282 21.69 -15.29 -38.80
CA SER A 282 20.93 -15.91 -39.89
C SER A 282 20.30 -17.26 -39.52
N ASP A 283 20.88 -17.97 -38.56
CA ASP A 283 20.47 -19.31 -38.15
C ASP A 283 20.82 -19.53 -36.66
N PRO A 284 20.11 -18.87 -35.74
CA PRO A 284 20.30 -19.03 -34.31
C PRO A 284 19.99 -20.46 -33.84
N SER A 285 20.78 -20.94 -32.88
CA SER A 285 20.42 -22.10 -32.05
C SER A 285 20.28 -21.69 -30.60
N VAL A 286 19.44 -22.39 -29.84
CA VAL A 286 19.32 -22.23 -28.39
C VAL A 286 19.47 -23.58 -27.70
N THR A 287 20.27 -23.64 -26.64
CA THR A 287 20.36 -24.81 -25.75
C THR A 287 20.19 -24.37 -24.30
N ILE A 288 19.38 -25.10 -23.53
CA ILE A 288 19.19 -24.89 -22.10
C ILE A 288 20.09 -25.86 -21.34
N PHE A 289 20.88 -25.35 -20.39
CA PHE A 289 21.71 -26.14 -19.50
C PHE A 289 21.28 -25.99 -18.04
N ASN A 290 21.37 -27.07 -17.25
CA ASN A 290 21.22 -27.01 -15.80
C ASN A 290 22.52 -26.57 -15.09
N ALA A 291 22.49 -26.48 -13.77
CA ALA A 291 23.63 -26.07 -12.95
C ALA A 291 24.85 -27.01 -13.05
N ASP A 292 24.64 -28.28 -13.40
CA ASP A 292 25.69 -29.28 -13.58
C ASP A 292 26.31 -29.22 -14.99
N GLY A 293 25.81 -28.34 -15.86
CA GLY A 293 26.26 -28.20 -17.24
C GLY A 293 25.67 -29.24 -18.19
N GLU A 294 24.62 -29.96 -17.77
CA GLU A 294 23.92 -30.91 -18.62
C GLU A 294 22.92 -30.20 -19.52
N ALA A 295 22.91 -30.57 -20.82
CA ALA A 295 21.95 -30.04 -21.78
C ALA A 295 20.57 -30.62 -21.52
N MET A 296 19.62 -29.77 -21.18
CA MET A 296 18.22 -30.12 -20.93
C MET A 296 17.43 -30.23 -22.22
N GLY A 297 17.74 -29.40 -23.21
CA GLY A 297 17.12 -29.39 -24.53
C GLY A 297 17.70 -28.31 -25.44
N SER A 298 17.57 -28.51 -26.75
CA SER A 298 18.10 -27.63 -27.78
C SER A 298 17.15 -27.48 -28.94
N ASN A 299 17.17 -26.34 -29.62
CA ASN A 299 16.43 -26.09 -30.86
C ASN A 299 17.16 -25.09 -31.76
N ASP A 300 17.13 -25.29 -33.06
CA ASP A 300 17.67 -24.36 -34.08
C ASP A 300 16.63 -23.92 -35.12
N ASN A 301 15.44 -24.52 -35.13
CA ASN A 301 14.35 -24.13 -36.02
C ASN A 301 13.02 -24.24 -35.29
N TRP A 302 12.35 -23.12 -35.03
CA TRP A 302 11.08 -23.13 -34.31
C TRP A 302 9.97 -23.78 -35.14
N VAL A 303 9.06 -24.49 -34.48
CA VAL A 303 7.88 -25.10 -35.12
C VAL A 303 6.61 -24.53 -34.51
N ALA A 304 5.74 -23.94 -35.34
CA ALA A 304 4.53 -23.27 -34.87
C ALA A 304 3.59 -24.17 -34.05
N SER A 305 3.49 -25.46 -34.38
CA SER A 305 2.67 -26.41 -33.63
C SER A 305 3.21 -26.76 -32.24
N GLU A 306 4.47 -26.44 -31.95
CA GLU A 306 5.12 -26.77 -30.67
C GLU A 306 5.10 -25.58 -29.70
N VAL A 307 5.29 -24.37 -30.23
CA VAL A 307 5.48 -23.15 -29.40
C VAL A 307 4.59 -21.98 -29.79
N GLY A 308 3.84 -22.04 -30.90
CA GLY A 308 3.08 -20.91 -31.44
C GLY A 308 2.02 -20.36 -30.49
N ASP A 309 1.24 -21.25 -29.86
CA ASP A 309 0.24 -20.86 -28.86
C ASP A 309 0.90 -20.20 -27.65
N ALA A 310 2.02 -20.76 -27.17
CA ALA A 310 2.77 -20.21 -26.05
C ALA A 310 3.30 -18.80 -26.36
N ILE A 311 3.87 -18.58 -27.56
CA ILE A 311 4.34 -17.26 -28.03
C ILE A 311 3.21 -16.22 -27.92
N GLY A 312 2.00 -16.58 -28.37
CA GLY A 312 0.82 -15.71 -28.26
C GLY A 312 0.41 -15.46 -26.81
N THR A 313 0.33 -16.50 -25.98
CA THR A 313 -0.08 -16.42 -24.57
C THR A 313 0.84 -15.52 -23.75
N VAL A 314 2.16 -15.56 -24.00
CA VAL A 314 3.13 -14.73 -23.26
C VAL A 314 3.24 -13.29 -23.80
N GLY A 315 2.46 -12.93 -24.83
CA GLY A 315 2.48 -11.61 -25.45
C GLY A 315 3.74 -11.32 -26.26
N ALA A 316 4.48 -12.35 -26.65
CA ALA A 316 5.66 -12.23 -27.48
C ALA A 316 5.25 -11.98 -28.94
N PHE A 317 6.05 -11.18 -29.67
CA PHE A 317 5.78 -10.95 -31.09
C PHE A 317 5.93 -12.24 -31.90
N ALA A 318 5.12 -12.38 -32.96
CA ALA A 318 5.14 -13.55 -33.82
C ALA A 318 6.48 -13.72 -34.55
N LEU A 319 6.92 -14.97 -34.71
CA LEU A 319 8.05 -15.33 -35.57
C LEU A 319 7.57 -15.53 -37.01
N ASP A 320 8.41 -15.20 -37.98
CA ASP A 320 8.09 -15.39 -39.40
C ASP A 320 8.00 -16.87 -39.75
N ALA A 321 6.89 -17.29 -40.37
CA ALA A 321 6.68 -18.68 -40.72
C ALA A 321 7.79 -19.19 -41.66
N GLY A 322 8.49 -20.26 -41.24
CA GLY A 322 9.60 -20.85 -41.99
C GLY A 322 10.93 -20.11 -41.83
N SER A 323 11.04 -19.16 -40.90
CA SER A 323 12.33 -18.59 -40.51
C SER A 323 13.18 -19.60 -39.73
N ASN A 324 14.50 -19.40 -39.77
CA ASN A 324 15.45 -20.13 -38.93
C ASN A 324 15.54 -19.55 -37.51
N ASP A 325 14.53 -18.82 -37.02
CA ASP A 325 14.52 -18.45 -35.61
C ASP A 325 14.44 -19.72 -34.75
N ALA A 326 14.96 -19.69 -33.53
CA ALA A 326 14.88 -20.83 -32.63
C ALA A 326 13.98 -20.51 -31.44
N ALA A 327 13.17 -21.49 -31.03
CA ALA A 327 12.37 -21.39 -29.81
C ALA A 327 12.15 -22.78 -29.22
N ILE A 328 12.23 -22.89 -27.90
CA ILE A 328 12.01 -24.13 -27.16
C ILE A 328 11.12 -23.84 -25.97
N MET A 329 10.10 -24.68 -25.76
CA MET A 329 9.26 -24.65 -24.56
C MET A 329 9.51 -25.91 -23.74
N MET A 330 9.73 -25.75 -22.43
CA MET A 330 10.09 -26.83 -21.52
C MET A 330 9.50 -26.62 -20.13
N THR A 331 9.16 -27.72 -19.46
CA THR A 331 8.84 -27.70 -18.03
C THR A 331 10.12 -27.92 -17.22
N LEU A 332 10.48 -26.95 -16.39
CA LEU A 332 11.71 -26.94 -15.60
C LEU A 332 11.38 -27.00 -14.10
N PRO A 333 11.99 -27.94 -13.35
CA PRO A 333 11.95 -27.94 -11.89
C PRO A 333 12.60 -26.68 -11.29
N ALA A 334 12.45 -26.51 -9.97
CA ALA A 334 13.18 -25.48 -9.25
C ALA A 334 14.70 -25.72 -9.36
N GLY A 335 15.44 -24.68 -9.78
CA GLY A 335 16.86 -24.80 -10.07
C GLY A 335 17.43 -23.62 -10.84
N SER A 336 18.75 -23.61 -11.01
CA SER A 336 19.47 -22.61 -11.81
C SER A 336 19.73 -23.16 -13.21
N TYR A 337 19.50 -22.33 -14.23
CA TYR A 337 19.63 -22.69 -15.63
C TYR A 337 20.36 -21.60 -16.42
N THR A 338 20.93 -21.98 -17.56
CA THR A 338 21.39 -21.04 -18.58
C THR A 338 20.76 -21.36 -19.93
N ALA A 339 20.30 -20.33 -20.64
CA ALA A 339 19.98 -20.41 -22.05
C ALA A 339 21.19 -19.87 -22.84
N GLN A 340 21.74 -20.70 -23.71
CA GLN A 340 22.89 -20.35 -24.55
C GLN A 340 22.45 -20.26 -26.01
N VAL A 341 22.68 -19.09 -26.60
CA VAL A 341 22.35 -18.79 -27.98
C VAL A 341 23.62 -18.73 -28.82
N GLY A 342 23.70 -19.64 -29.79
CA GLY A 342 24.82 -19.78 -30.70
C GLY A 342 24.37 -19.83 -32.16
N ILE A 343 25.25 -20.31 -33.03
CA ILE A 343 25.04 -20.40 -34.48
C ILE A 343 24.85 -21.87 -34.87
N ALA A 344 23.71 -22.21 -35.47
CA ALA A 344 23.54 -23.53 -36.11
C ALA A 344 24.28 -23.59 -37.45
N SER A 345 24.16 -22.55 -38.28
CA SER A 345 24.96 -22.36 -39.49
C SER A 345 25.19 -20.88 -39.86
N GLY A 346 26.21 -20.59 -40.67
CA GLY A 346 26.52 -19.23 -41.12
C GLY A 346 27.52 -18.48 -40.23
N SER A 347 27.34 -17.16 -40.11
CA SER A 347 28.26 -16.24 -39.45
C SER A 347 27.62 -15.54 -38.26
N SER A 348 28.42 -15.02 -37.32
CA SER A 348 27.93 -14.26 -36.17
C SER A 348 27.06 -13.08 -36.58
N GLY A 349 26.06 -12.77 -35.75
CA GLY A 349 25.10 -11.71 -36.01
C GLY A 349 24.34 -11.34 -34.75
N VAL A 350 23.43 -10.37 -34.87
CA VAL A 350 22.61 -9.92 -33.74
C VAL A 350 21.49 -10.92 -33.49
N ALA A 351 21.40 -11.42 -32.26
CA ALA A 351 20.29 -12.23 -31.79
C ALA A 351 19.59 -11.55 -30.61
N LEU A 352 18.30 -11.83 -30.47
CA LEU A 352 17.50 -11.49 -29.30
C LEU A 352 17.19 -12.80 -28.57
N VAL A 353 17.74 -12.95 -27.38
CA VAL A 353 17.39 -14.06 -26.48
C VAL A 353 16.32 -13.58 -25.52
N GLU A 354 15.27 -14.38 -25.38
CA GLU A 354 14.14 -14.10 -24.52
C GLU A 354 13.77 -15.31 -23.69
N ILE A 355 13.37 -15.09 -22.44
CA ILE A 355 12.93 -16.12 -21.52
C ILE A 355 11.61 -15.67 -20.93
N TYR A 356 10.56 -16.45 -21.19
CA TYR A 356 9.22 -16.22 -20.69
C TYR A 356 8.83 -17.34 -19.73
N GLU A 357 8.19 -16.98 -18.62
CA GLU A 357 7.41 -17.95 -17.87
C GLU A 357 6.02 -18.05 -18.50
N VAL A 358 5.67 -19.25 -18.98
CA VAL A 358 4.34 -19.54 -19.52
C VAL A 358 3.43 -19.78 -18.31
N SER A 359 2.59 -18.79 -18.00
CA SER A 359 1.65 -18.90 -16.88
C SER A 359 0.58 -19.95 -17.21
N ASN A 360 0.38 -20.91 -16.30
CA ASN A 360 -0.80 -21.79 -16.32
C ASN A 360 -2.07 -21.01 -15.98
#